data_AF-A0A2V6MVS0-F1
#
_entry.id   AF-A0A2V6MVS0-F1
#
_cell.length_a   1.000
_cell.length_b   1.000
_cell.length_c   1.000
_cell.angle_alpha   90.00
_cell.angle_beta   90.00
_cell.angle_gamma   90.00
#
_symmetry.space_group_name_H-M   'P 1'
#
loop_
_entity.id
_entity.type
_entity.pdbx_description
1 polymer ?
#
loop_
_entity_poly.entity_id
_entity_poly.type
_entity_poly.pdbx_seq_one_letter_code
_entity_poly.pdbx_strand_id
1 'polypeptide(L)'
;MLGIDFFVGTAAEAVAHMSKHGGLVVAPAAPSFIALQDDPDYRRAIADADLAIADSGWAVLFWRLLRHEKLTRVSGLALFKALLETADAQTPRNLFFILPSEKAKIKTLEFARTSV
;
A
#
# COMPACT_ATOMS: atom_id res chain seq x y z
N MET A 1 -2.52 7.83 12.47
CA MET A 1 -2.99 6.70 13.32
C MET A 1 -1.80 5.99 13.95
N LEU A 2 -1.79 5.77 15.27
CA LEU A 2 -0.71 5.05 16.00
C LEU A 2 0.72 5.61 15.82
N GLY A 3 0.86 6.91 15.52
CA GLY A 3 2.16 7.55 15.24
C GLY A 3 2.65 7.39 13.79
N ILE A 4 1.78 6.88 12.90
CA ILE A 4 2.01 6.80 11.46
C ILE A 4 1.06 7.78 10.76
N ASP A 5 1.60 8.56 9.83
CA ASP A 5 0.83 9.48 9.01
C ASP A 5 0.33 8.76 7.76
N PHE A 6 -0.97 8.50 7.75
CA PHE A 6 -1.62 7.79 6.66
C PHE A 6 -2.01 8.76 5.55
N PHE A 7 -1.74 8.36 4.32
CA PHE A 7 -2.20 9.05 3.13
C PHE A 7 -3.73 9.03 3.05
N VAL A 8 -4.30 10.21 2.80
CA VAL A 8 -5.74 10.40 2.61
C VAL A 8 -5.96 10.83 1.16
N GLY A 9 -6.46 9.92 0.35
CA GLY A 9 -6.73 10.15 -1.07
C GLY A 9 -7.12 8.86 -1.76
N THR A 10 -7.05 8.86 -3.08
CA THR A 10 -7.33 7.73 -3.97
C THR A 10 -6.05 6.95 -4.29
N ALA A 11 -6.21 5.73 -4.81
CA ALA A 11 -5.09 4.93 -5.30
C ALA A 11 -4.30 5.66 -6.42
N ALA A 12 -5.01 6.35 -7.33
CA ALA A 12 -4.38 7.10 -8.41
C ALA A 12 -3.55 8.28 -7.90
N GLU A 13 -4.04 9.01 -6.90
CA GLU A 13 -3.28 10.11 -6.28
C GLU A 13 -2.05 9.61 -5.53
N ALA A 14 -2.16 8.46 -4.84
CA ALA A 14 -1.01 7.82 -4.18
C ALA A 14 0.06 7.42 -5.20
N VAL A 15 -0.33 6.81 -6.33
CA VAL A 15 0.58 6.45 -7.40
C VAL A 15 1.20 7.69 -8.05
N ALA A 16 0.41 8.72 -8.34
CA ALA A 16 0.92 9.97 -8.92
C ALA A 16 1.92 10.67 -7.99
N HIS A 17 1.66 10.67 -6.68
CA HIS A 17 2.61 11.18 -5.68
C HIS A 17 3.92 10.39 -5.71
N MET A 18 3.83 9.06 -5.77
CA MET A 18 4.99 8.17 -5.80
C MET A 18 5.79 8.30 -7.09
N SER A 19 5.15 8.38 -8.26
CA SER A 19 5.82 8.62 -9.55
C SER A 19 6.58 9.95 -9.58
N LYS A 20 6.10 10.97 -8.86
CA LYS A 20 6.74 12.29 -8.82
C LYS A 20 7.91 12.37 -7.85
N HIS A 21 7.79 11.77 -6.66
CA HIS A 21 8.77 11.96 -5.58
C HIS A 21 9.67 10.73 -5.35
N GLY A 22 9.29 9.57 -5.90
CA GLY A 22 9.87 8.28 -5.51
C GLY A 22 9.56 7.94 -4.05
N GLY A 23 10.17 6.86 -3.57
CA GLY A 23 10.10 6.45 -2.16
C GLY A 23 9.46 5.09 -1.90
N LEU A 24 9.14 4.84 -0.64
CA LEU A 24 8.58 3.60 -0.13
C LEU A 24 7.09 3.77 0.21
N VAL A 25 6.23 3.06 -0.50
CA VAL A 25 4.81 2.91 -0.12
C VAL A 25 4.63 1.67 0.74
N VAL A 26 3.98 1.83 1.88
CA VAL A 26 3.56 0.71 2.75
C VAL A 26 2.05 0.67 2.89
N ALA A 27 1.50 -0.53 2.97
CA ALA A 27 0.06 -0.77 3.12
C ALA A 27 -0.20 -1.67 4.35
N PRO A 28 -0.08 -1.16 5.58
CA PRO A 28 -0.24 -1.97 6.77
C PRO A 28 -1.69 -2.47 6.91
N ALA A 29 -1.83 -3.77 7.17
CA ALA A 29 -3.10 -4.42 7.43
C ALA A 29 -3.45 -4.38 8.93
N ALA A 30 -4.65 -4.83 9.32
CA ALA A 30 -5.03 -4.88 10.73
C ALA A 30 -4.04 -5.68 11.61
N PRO A 31 -3.54 -6.86 11.21
CA PRO A 31 -2.53 -7.58 11.99
C PRO A 31 -1.21 -6.82 12.12
N SER A 32 -0.84 -6.02 11.11
CA SER A 32 0.33 -5.15 11.17
C SER A 32 0.25 -4.17 12.35
N PHE A 33 -0.94 -3.67 12.71
CA PHE A 33 -1.08 -2.75 13.84
C PHE A 33 -0.85 -3.39 15.20
N ILE A 34 -1.11 -4.70 15.32
CA ILE A 34 -0.77 -5.45 16.53
C ILE A 34 0.76 -5.59 16.59
N ALA A 35 1.40 -5.97 15.48
CA ALA A 35 2.85 -6.11 15.40
C ALA A 35 3.61 -4.80 15.69
N LEU A 36 3.03 -3.62 15.40
CA LEU A 36 3.63 -2.31 15.76
C LEU A 36 3.86 -2.11 17.27
N GLN A 37 3.20 -2.88 18.13
CA GLN A 37 3.35 -2.77 19.59
C GLN A 37 4.57 -3.57 20.07
N ASP A 38 4.82 -4.72 19.44
CA ASP A 38 5.80 -5.70 19.90
C ASP A 38 7.11 -5.67 19.11
N ASP A 39 7.09 -5.07 17.91
CA ASP A 39 8.25 -5.00 17.01
C ASP A 39 8.64 -3.53 16.73
N PRO A 40 9.66 -3.00 17.45
CA PRO A 40 10.09 -1.62 17.30
C PRO A 40 10.76 -1.36 15.94
N ASP A 41 11.39 -2.37 15.33
CA ASP A 41 12.04 -2.24 14.03
C ASP A 41 10.98 -2.17 12.92
N TYR A 42 9.96 -3.03 12.98
CA TYR A 42 8.81 -2.95 12.09
C TYR A 42 8.08 -1.62 12.25
N ARG A 43 7.90 -1.16 13.49
CA ARG A 43 7.29 0.15 13.77
C ARG A 43 8.05 1.28 13.09
N ARG A 44 9.38 1.29 13.21
CA ARG A 44 10.23 2.27 12.56
C ARG A 44 10.14 2.19 11.04
N ALA A 45 10.18 0.99 10.48
CA ALA A 45 10.08 0.79 9.03
C ALA A 45 8.75 1.31 8.43
N ILE A 46 7.64 1.18 9.17
CA ILE A 46 6.34 1.71 8.73
C ILE A 46 6.25 3.23 8.96
N ALA A 47 6.82 3.76 10.04
CA ALA A 47 6.79 5.20 10.35
C ALA A 47 7.71 6.03 9.45
N ASP A 48 8.85 5.47 9.06
CA ASP A 48 9.86 6.11 8.20
C ASP A 48 9.52 5.96 6.69
N ALA A 49 8.41 5.29 6.34
CA ALA A 49 7.98 5.14 4.95
C ALA A 49 7.44 6.46 4.39
N ASP A 50 7.77 6.76 3.13
CA ASP A 50 7.34 8.01 2.46
C ASP A 50 5.82 8.10 2.27
N LEU A 51 5.14 6.96 2.21
CA LEU A 51 3.69 6.91 2.07
C LEU A 51 3.09 5.68 2.74
N ALA A 52 2.19 5.87 3.72
CA ALA A 52 1.42 4.78 4.33
C ALA A 52 -0.05 4.82 3.89
N ILE A 53 -0.56 3.76 3.24
CA ILE A 53 -1.97 3.64 2.86
C ILE A 53 -2.75 2.72 3.79
N ALA A 54 -4.00 3.08 4.10
CA ALA A 54 -4.87 2.27 4.94
C ALA A 54 -5.61 1.21 4.11
N ASP A 55 -5.14 -0.03 4.11
CA ASP A 55 -5.74 -1.13 3.32
C ASP A 55 -6.89 -1.85 4.05
N SER A 56 -6.90 -1.80 5.40
CA SER A 56 -7.91 -2.49 6.22
C SER A 56 -9.16 -1.65 6.48
N GLY A 57 -10.30 -2.11 5.97
CA GLY A 57 -11.61 -1.50 6.25
C GLY A 57 -12.01 -1.56 7.72
N TRP A 58 -11.65 -2.64 8.43
CA TRP A 58 -11.87 -2.76 9.87
C TRP A 58 -11.07 -1.73 10.66
N ALA A 59 -9.79 -1.55 10.32
CA ALA A 59 -8.94 -0.57 11.01
C ALA A 59 -9.44 0.86 10.81
N VAL A 60 -9.85 1.20 9.57
CA VAL A 60 -10.47 2.48 9.25
C VAL A 60 -11.78 2.70 10.03
N LEU A 61 -12.62 1.66 10.13
CA LEU A 61 -13.88 1.73 10.89
C LEU A 61 -13.62 1.95 12.39
N PHE A 62 -12.71 1.18 12.99
CA PHE A 62 -12.35 1.35 14.39
C PHE A 62 -11.73 2.72 14.66
N TRP A 63 -10.86 3.21 13.78
CA TRP A 63 -10.31 4.56 13.89
C TRP A 63 -11.41 5.62 13.90
N ARG A 64 -12.38 5.50 12.98
CA ARG A 64 -13.52 6.42 12.92
C ARG A 64 -14.41 6.36 14.15
N LEU A 65 -14.63 5.17 14.73
CA LEU A 65 -15.46 5.01 15.93
C LEU A 65 -14.77 5.54 17.19
N LEU A 66 -13.46 5.31 17.34
CA LEU A 66 -12.71 5.68 18.54
C LEU A 66 -12.21 7.13 18.52
N ARG A 67 -11.91 7.68 17.34
CA ARG A 67 -11.30 9.01 17.19
C ARG A 67 -12.18 10.01 16.44
N HIS A 68 -13.33 9.60 15.91
CA HIS A 68 -14.22 10.44 15.08
C HIS A 68 -13.57 11.05 13.83
N GLU A 69 -12.38 10.59 13.46
CA GLU A 69 -11.65 11.03 12.28
C GLU A 69 -12.00 10.17 11.06
N LYS A 70 -12.07 10.79 9.88
CA LYS A 70 -12.29 10.09 8.62
C LYS A 70 -10.95 9.74 7.99
N LEU A 71 -10.66 8.44 7.90
CA LEU A 71 -9.55 7.91 7.13
C LEU A 71 -10.09 7.25 5.86
N THR A 72 -9.56 7.63 4.69
CA THR A 72 -9.98 7.02 3.43
C THR A 72 -9.26 5.69 3.25
N ARG A 73 -10.01 4.61 3.09
CA ARG A 73 -9.43 3.30 2.78
C ARG A 73 -8.96 3.28 1.34
N VAL A 74 -7.68 2.93 1.14
CA VAL A 74 -7.11 2.66 -0.17
C VAL A 74 -6.69 1.20 -0.18
N SER A 75 -7.32 0.38 -1.01
CA SER A 75 -6.96 -1.03 -1.07
C SER A 75 -5.60 -1.23 -1.74
N GLY A 76 -4.76 -2.11 -1.19
CA GLY A 76 -3.48 -2.48 -1.80
C GLY A 76 -3.65 -3.02 -3.22
N LEU A 77 -4.73 -3.75 -3.50
CA LEU A 77 -5.07 -4.21 -4.86
C LEU A 77 -5.44 -3.04 -5.79
N ALA A 78 -6.15 -2.03 -5.29
CA ALA A 78 -6.50 -0.85 -6.07
C ALA A 78 -5.25 -0.01 -6.37
N LEU A 79 -4.35 0.13 -5.39
CA LEU A 79 -3.04 0.74 -5.60
C LEU A 79 -2.23 -0.02 -6.66
N PHE A 80 -2.21 -1.35 -6.57
CA PHE A 80 -1.47 -2.18 -7.52
C PHE A 80 -1.99 -2.04 -8.95
N LYS A 81 -3.32 -2.03 -9.14
CA LYS A 81 -3.92 -1.77 -10.46
C LYS A 81 -3.55 -0.38 -10.99
N ALA A 82 -3.71 0.65 -10.17
CA ALA A 82 -3.36 2.02 -10.55
C ALA A 82 -1.87 2.14 -10.91
N LEU A 83 -0.99 1.40 -10.24
CA LEU A 83 0.43 1.34 -10.59
C LEU A 83 0.64 0.72 -11.98
N LEU A 84 -0.01 -0.42 -12.27
CA LEU A 84 0.12 -1.12 -13.56
C LEU A 84 -0.38 -0.27 -14.75
N GLU A 85 -1.34 0.62 -14.51
CA GLU A 85 -1.88 1.54 -15.52
C GLU A 85 -0.90 2.70 -15.86
N THR A 86 0.18 2.89 -15.10
CA THR A 86 1.17 3.95 -15.38
C THR A 86 2.06 3.64 -16.59
N ALA A 87 2.48 4.68 -17.30
CA ALA A 87 3.44 4.55 -18.41
C ALA A 87 4.78 3.92 -17.95
N ASP A 88 5.20 4.23 -16.73
CA ASP A 88 6.41 3.65 -16.13
C ASP A 88 6.26 2.14 -15.97
N ALA A 89 5.11 1.65 -15.46
CA ALA A 89 4.85 0.23 -15.30
C ALA A 89 4.78 -0.54 -16.62
N GLN A 90 4.29 0.10 -17.69
CA GLN A 90 4.19 -0.49 -19.03
C GLN A 90 5.54 -0.51 -19.76
N THR A 91 6.53 0.25 -19.29
CA THR A 91 7.86 0.26 -19.88
C THR A 91 8.57 -1.07 -19.62
N PRO A 92 9.06 -1.76 -20.67
CA PRO A 92 9.76 -3.03 -20.50
C PRO A 92 10.92 -2.93 -19.51
N ARG A 93 11.01 -3.90 -18.59
CA ARG A 93 12.04 -4.01 -17.52
C ARG A 93 12.01 -2.92 -16.45
N ASN A 94 10.99 -2.07 -16.40
CA ASN A 94 10.87 -1.03 -15.38
C ASN A 94 10.19 -1.50 -14.08
N LEU A 95 9.63 -2.71 -14.07
CA LEU A 95 9.06 -3.36 -12.88
C LEU A 95 9.85 -4.60 -12.48
N PHE A 96 10.07 -4.73 -11.17
CA PHE A 96 10.69 -5.91 -10.56
C PHE A 96 9.80 -6.45 -9.44
N PHE A 97 9.40 -7.71 -9.55
CA PHE A 97 8.49 -8.36 -8.60
C PHE A 97 9.25 -9.33 -7.69
N ILE A 98 9.13 -9.11 -6.37
CA ILE A 98 9.58 -10.06 -5.35
C ILE A 98 8.34 -10.81 -4.86
N LEU A 99 8.26 -12.11 -5.13
CA LEU A 99 7.06 -12.91 -4.89
C LEU A 99 7.38 -14.16 -4.05
N PRO A 100 6.46 -14.60 -3.18
CA PRO A 100 6.76 -15.59 -2.15
C PRO A 100 6.89 -17.03 -2.68
N SER A 101 6.44 -17.31 -3.90
CA SER A 101 6.52 -18.64 -4.53
C SER A 101 6.30 -18.56 -6.04
N GLU A 102 6.66 -19.62 -6.76
CA GLU A 102 6.41 -19.71 -8.21
C GLU A 102 4.90 -19.68 -8.54
N LYS A 103 4.06 -20.30 -7.70
CA LYS A 103 2.60 -20.24 -7.87
C LYS A 103 2.07 -18.81 -7.76
N ALA A 104 2.56 -18.04 -6.78
CA ALA A 104 2.19 -16.63 -6.62
C ALA A 104 2.68 -15.81 -7.83
N LYS A 105 3.89 -16.11 -8.32
CA LYS A 105 4.45 -15.48 -9.52
C LYS A 105 3.59 -15.67 -10.75
N ILE A 106 3.19 -16.89 -11.07
CA ILE A 106 2.32 -17.18 -12.21
C ILE A 106 1.02 -16.37 -12.09
N LYS A 107 0.35 -16.45 -10.94
CA LYS A 107 -0.92 -15.76 -10.70
C LYS A 107 -0.80 -14.24 -10.82
N THR A 108 0.24 -13.64 -10.23
CA THR A 108 0.46 -12.19 -10.28
C THR A 108 0.76 -11.71 -11.70
N LEU A 109 1.57 -12.46 -12.46
CA LEU A 109 1.89 -12.09 -13.84
C LEU A 109 0.69 -12.25 -14.78
N GLU A 110 -0.14 -13.29 -14.59
CA GLU A 110 -1.40 -13.44 -15.33
C GLU A 110 -2.35 -12.27 -15.06
N PHE A 111 -2.51 -11.92 -13.77
CA PHE A 111 -3.35 -10.79 -13.37
C PHE A 111 -2.83 -9.45 -13.91
N ALA A 112 -1.51 -9.23 -13.87
CA ALA A 112 -0.91 -8.00 -14.36
C ALA A 112 -1.12 -7.83 -15.88
N ARG A 113 -1.04 -8.92 -16.65
CA ARG A 113 -1.30 -8.91 -18.10
C ARG A 113 -2.75 -8.64 -18.48
N THR A 114 -3.71 -9.00 -17.63
CA THR A 114 -5.15 -8.78 -17.88
C THR A 114 -5.64 -7.44 -17.36
N SER A 115 -4.83 -6.72 -16.58
CA SER A 115 -5.21 -5.45 -15.95
C SER A 115 -4.63 -4.22 -16.67
N VAL A 116 -3.93 -4.42 -17.80
CA VAL A 116 -3.34 -3.38 -18.66
C VAL A 116 -3.95 -3.49 -20.06
#